data_AF-A0A534PGX1-F1
#
_entry.id   AF-A0A534PGX1-F1
#
_cell.length_a   1.000
_cell.length_b   1.000
_cell.length_c   1.000
_cell.angle_alpha   90.00
_cell.angle_beta   90.00
_cell.angle_gamma   90.00
#
_symmetry.space_group_name_H-M   'P 1'
#
loop_
_entity.id
_entity.type
_entity.pdbx_description
1 polymer ?
#
loop_
_entity_poly.entity_id
_entity_poly.type
_entity_poly.pdbx_seq_one_letter_code
_entity_poly.pdbx_strand_id
1 'polypeptide(L)' 'MAQRSFGSSKRNRQYEKIKASVKRRGASTKTAKRIAGATTNRTRRARGEVRGRSKVAGRKGRRARKSR' A
#
# COMPACT_ATOMS: atom_id res chain seq x y z
N MET A 1 18.18 -8.36 -11.30
CA MET A 1 17.08 -7.51 -10.78
C MET A 1 16.86 -7.84 -9.31
N ALA A 2 17.45 -7.09 -8.38
CA ALA A 2 17.28 -7.32 -6.95
C ALA A 2 15.79 -7.26 -6.57
N GLN A 3 15.30 -8.31 -5.91
CA GLN A 3 13.90 -8.42 -5.54
C GLN A 3 13.62 -7.40 -4.43
N ARG A 4 12.79 -6.37 -4.70
CA ARG A 4 12.38 -5.40 -3.67
C ARG A 4 11.78 -6.17 -2.49
N SER A 5 12.49 -6.22 -1.37
CA SER A 5 12.02 -6.87 -0.16
C SER A 5 11.02 -5.98 0.55
N PHE A 6 9.82 -6.48 0.82
CA PHE A 6 8.76 -5.73 1.52
C PHE A 6 8.94 -5.73 3.04
N GLY A 7 10.18 -5.89 3.52
CA GLY A 7 10.55 -5.86 4.94
C GLY A 7 10.20 -7.12 5.73
N SER A 8 9.40 -8.05 5.18
CA SER A 8 9.05 -9.32 5.83
C SER A 8 8.82 -10.42 4.81
N SER A 9 9.20 -11.66 5.16
CA SER A 9 8.97 -12.86 4.36
C SER A 9 7.48 -13.06 4.02
N LYS A 10 6.58 -12.71 4.94
CA LYS A 10 5.12 -12.77 4.72
C LYS A 10 4.67 -11.84 3.60
N ARG A 11 5.22 -10.63 3.54
CA ARG A 11 4.88 -9.64 2.51
C ARG A 11 5.45 -10.01 1.15
N ASN A 12 6.64 -10.60 1.11
CA ASN A 12 7.21 -11.15 -0.12
C ASN A 12 6.35 -12.28 -0.69
N ARG A 13 5.83 -13.19 0.15
CA ARG A 13 4.89 -14.24 -0.28
C ARG A 13 3.58 -13.66 -0.83
N GLN A 14 3.01 -12.64 -0.18
CA GLN A 14 1.80 -11.98 -0.68
C GLN A 14 2.02 -11.30 -2.04
N TYR A 15 3.14 -10.60 -2.20
CA TYR A 15 3.51 -9.98 -3.46
C TYR A 15 3.57 -11.01 -4.59
N GLU A 16 4.25 -12.15 -4.37
CA GLU A 16 4.36 -13.20 -5.38
C GLU A 16 3.01 -13.87 -5.68
N LYS A 17 2.16 -14.12 -4.68
CA LYS A 17 0.80 -14.63 -4.89
C LYS A 17 -0.05 -13.69 -5.75
N ILE A 18 0.00 -12.38 -5.48
CA ILE A 18 -0.76 -11.38 -6.25
C ILE A 18 -0.21 -11.29 -7.67
N LYS A 19 1.12 -11.25 -7.82
CA LYS A 19 1.79 -11.21 -9.12
C LYS A 19 1.44 -12.42 -9.97
N ALA A 20 1.49 -13.63 -9.40
CA ALA A 20 1.11 -14.86 -10.08
C ALA A 20 -0.38 -14.85 -10.48
N SER A 21 -1.28 -14.44 -9.58
CA SER A 21 -2.70 -14.35 -9.89
C SER A 21 -3.00 -13.35 -11.00
N VAL A 22 -2.30 -12.22 -11.04
CA VAL A 22 -2.49 -11.19 -12.06
C VAL A 22 -1.94 -11.64 -13.42
N LYS A 23 -0.78 -12.31 -13.43
CA LYS A 23 -0.26 -12.96 -14.66
C LYS A 23 -1.23 -14.01 -15.21
N ARG A 24 -1.79 -14.85 -14.34
CA ARG A 24 -2.77 -15.88 -14.74
C ARG A 24 -4.03 -15.28 -15.37
N ARG A 25 -4.36 -14.01 -15.07
CA ARG A 25 -5.46 -13.27 -15.68
C ARG A 25 -5.09 -12.60 -17.02
N GLY A 26 -3.91 -12.90 -17.58
CA GLY A 26 -3.47 -12.37 -18.87
C GLY A 26 -2.72 -11.03 -18.81
N ALA A 27 -2.43 -10.51 -17.62
CA ALA A 27 -1.69 -9.25 -17.51
C ALA A 27 -0.19 -9.44 -17.78
N SER A 28 0.42 -8.46 -18.47
CA SER A 28 1.86 -8.43 -18.72
C SER A 28 2.67 -8.43 -17.40
N THR A 29 3.91 -8.93 -17.46
CA THR A 29 4.78 -8.98 -16.27
C THR A 29 4.97 -7.61 -15.62
N LYS A 30 5.03 -6.53 -16.40
CA LYS A 30 5.15 -5.15 -15.89
C LYS A 30 3.90 -4.73 -15.13
N THR A 31 2.72 -5.01 -15.69
CA THR A 31 1.43 -4.74 -15.04
C THR A 31 1.25 -5.57 -13.77
N ALA A 32 1.62 -6.85 -13.81
CA ALA A 32 1.56 -7.73 -12.66
C ALA A 32 2.45 -7.25 -11.49
N LYS A 33 3.69 -6.84 -11.77
CA LYS A 33 4.59 -6.27 -10.75
C LYS A 33 4.00 -4.99 -10.14
N ARG A 34 3.42 -4.12 -10.97
CA ARG A 34 2.78 -2.87 -10.52
C ARG A 34 1.60 -3.15 -9.58
N ILE A 35 0.68 -4.02 -9.99
CA ILE A 35 -0.51 -4.37 -9.21
C ILE A 35 -0.10 -5.04 -7.90
N ALA A 36 0.82 -6.01 -7.94
CA ALA A 36 1.31 -6.70 -6.74
C ALA A 36 1.95 -5.74 -5.73
N GLY A 37 2.77 -4.80 -6.21
CA GLY A 37 3.38 -3.77 -5.37
C GLY A 37 2.35 -2.81 -4.77
N ALA A 38 1.39 -2.34 -5.57
CA ALA A 38 0.35 -1.42 -5.12
C ALA A 38 -0.55 -2.05 -4.05
N THR A 39 -1.00 -3.29 -4.26
CA THR A 39 -1.85 -4.02 -3.31
C THR A 39 -1.12 -4.32 -2.00
N THR A 40 0.15 -4.73 -2.08
CA THR A 40 0.97 -4.97 -0.87
C THR A 40 1.18 -3.68 -0.08
N ASN A 41 1.52 -2.57 -0.76
CA ASN A 41 1.68 -1.26 -0.13
C ASN A 41 0.37 -0.73 0.49
N ARG A 42 -0.78 -0.91 -0.19
CA ARG A 42 -2.10 -0.57 0.36
C ARG A 42 -2.36 -1.30 1.67
N THR A 43 -2.05 -2.61 1.72
CA THR A 43 -2.23 -3.41 2.93
C THR A 43 -1.30 -2.98 4.06
N ARG A 44 -0.03 -2.67 3.75
CA ARG A 44 0.93 -2.15 4.73
C ARG A 44 0.45 -0.82 5.33
N ARG A 45 -0.07 0.09 4.49
CA ARG A 45 -0.66 1.37 4.94
C ARG A 45 -1.88 1.17 5.83
N ALA A 46 -2.79 0.27 5.45
CA ALA A 46 -3.98 -0.03 6.23
C ALA A 46 -3.66 -0.58 7.64
N ARG A 47 -2.56 -1.33 7.77
CA ARG A 47 -2.08 -1.89 9.04
C ARG A 47 -1.12 -0.99 9.83
N GLY A 48 -0.82 0.21 9.33
CA GLY A 48 0.15 1.09 9.97
C GLY A 48 1.61 0.60 9.90
N GLU A 49 1.92 -0.37 9.04
CA GLU A 49 3.29 -0.92 8.83
C GLU A 49 4.19 0.01 8.00
N VAL A 50 3.72 1.22 7.68
CA VAL A 50 4.47 2.25 6.96
C VAL A 50 4.60 3.44 7.89
N ARG A 51 5.83 3.77 8.30
CA ARG A 51 6.17 5.00 8.99
C ARG A 51 6.01 6.16 7.99
N GLY A 52 4.83 6.76 7.93
CA GLY A 52 4.55 7.82 6.97
C GLY A 52 3.07 8.18 6.94
N ARG A 53 2.78 9.34 7.53
CA ARG A 53 1.45 9.91 7.83
C ARG A 53 0.67 9.10 8.85
N SER A 54 0.98 9.38 10.12
CA SER A 54 -0.06 9.57 11.13
C SER A 54 -1.31 10.14 10.45
N LYS A 55 -2.46 9.50 10.67
CA LYS A 55 -3.75 10.14 10.46
C LYS A 55 -3.81 11.30 11.47
N VAL A 56 -3.08 12.39 11.22
CA VAL A 56 -3.43 13.68 11.79
C VAL A 56 -4.74 14.00 11.12
N ALA A 57 -5.82 13.59 11.79
CA ALA A 57 -7.16 13.91 11.43
C ALA A 57 -7.20 15.43 11.27
N GLY A 58 -7.32 15.88 10.02
CA GLY A 58 -7.76 17.23 9.68
C GLY A 58 -9.21 17.44 10.12
N ARG A 59 -9.47 17.36 11.42
CA ARG A 59 -10.80 17.57 12.03
C ARG A 59 -10.70 18.16 13.45
N LYS A 60 -9.83 19.14 13.64
CA LYS A 60 -9.97 20.20 14.66
C LYS A 60 -9.41 21.49 14.07
N GLY A 61 -10.28 22.42 13.67
CA GLY A 61 -9.83 23.72 13.15
C GLY A 61 -10.80 24.47 12.25
N ARG A 62 -11.95 23.89 11.87
CA ARG A 62 -13.02 24.62 11.15
C ARG A 62 -14.23 24.93 12.06
N ARG A 63 -13.99 25.44 13.28
CA ARG A 63 -15.02 26.06 14.14
C ARG A 63 -14.37 27.09 15.07
N ALA A 64 -13.74 28.10 14.50
CA ALA A 64 -13.31 29.29 15.24
C ALA A 64 -13.36 30.51 14.30
N ARG A 65 -14.51 30.72 13.67
CA ARG A 65 -14.87 32.04 13.16
C ARG A 65 -16.31 32.31 13.58
N LYS A 66 -16.46 33.44 14.27
CA LYS A 66 -17.70 34.08 14.77
C LYS A 66 -18.00 33.85 16.25
N SER A 67 -17.20 34.49 17.10
CA SER A 67 -17.66 35.03 18.37
C SER A 67 -17.55 36.55 18.29
N ARG A 68 -18.71 37.22 18.40
CA ARG A 68 -18.95 38.65 18.56
C ARG A 68 -18.56 39.54 17.38
#